data_AF-A0A8J6E3C4-F1
#
_entry.id   AF-A0A8J6E3C4-F1
#
_cell.length_a   1.000
_cell.length_b   1.000
_cell.length_c   1.000
_cell.angle_alpha   90.00
_cell.angle_beta   90.00
_cell.angle_gamma   90.00
#
_symmetry.space_group_name_H-M   'P 1'
#
loop_
_entity.id
_entity.type
_entity.pdbx_description
1 polymer ?
#
loop_
_entity_poly.entity_id
_entity_poly.type
_entity_poly.pdbx_seq_one_letter_code
_entity_poly.pdbx_strand_id
1 'polypeptide(L)'
;MGLLIGTESMAAERHVFNNSLQRNIVRVISDLHVGCHWHTEENSRALAVCLDEMADPNTCVHSLVVGGDVLEQWLVPFTEEPPNCVDLLRSGQIYPVVEKLLAISKNGVNVYYIRGNHDDELDTASLREVFGDHLIIVEGEELCFNGMRFQHGHFCDILSMPYEGAKFKRPATYYMSRLAAASGNMQDRPNPAWMDYSSLTGNKFFTYFLLLFYFKPVTPYFFKLALTTSYQKKWDVIKSEVVQLRDGNSLTLSEIVQEYSDMLFHAIERYGTLATAAMFRMSLSGNVGHWMRRSPYLVEVAGHSHVPVLRSYMRYKSLLSDGTKAPRTLPTKVIYANSGSFTGGESTYVDILLARTSHEVGWRSYLPPYLFGLEHPRDNRSFYDNYKGEALPVGLAPHTWDRSGSINDPARLTQQESGVAAGTVVPYEVRMVEWRDGGFYIRKAKRVPYRFDPTSFNRRRHPLNAYGLPTSDGWTVTKDTKARVGVPVTSALSPTVWVDPTVAHKGMDVDTAKPMAQEKAVTNAEAENQV
;
A
#
# COMPACT_ATOMS: atom_id res chain seq x y z
N MET A 1 -44.67 -30.02 27.88
CA MET A 1 -43.31 -29.50 27.68
C MET A 1 -42.94 -29.74 26.23
N GLY A 2 -43.08 -28.73 25.38
CA GLY A 2 -42.69 -28.78 23.96
C GLY A 2 -41.76 -27.61 23.69
N LEU A 3 -40.49 -27.90 23.39
CA LEU A 3 -39.45 -26.91 23.15
C LEU A 3 -39.51 -26.52 21.66
N LEU A 4 -39.94 -25.29 21.38
CA LEU A 4 -39.85 -24.66 20.06
C LEU A 4 -38.42 -24.13 19.88
N ILE A 5 -37.67 -24.73 18.96
CA ILE A 5 -36.39 -24.20 18.48
C ILE A 5 -36.71 -23.25 17.33
N GLY A 6 -36.67 -21.95 17.60
CA GLY A 6 -36.76 -20.92 16.57
C GLY A 6 -35.42 -20.78 15.86
N THR A 7 -35.41 -20.97 14.54
CA THR A 7 -34.29 -20.62 13.67
C THR A 7 -34.38 -19.13 13.37
N GLU A 8 -33.57 -18.31 14.04
CA GLU A 8 -33.40 -16.91 13.68
C GLU A 8 -32.58 -16.81 12.38
N SER A 9 -33.25 -16.36 11.33
CA SER A 9 -32.66 -15.94 10.07
C SER A 9 -31.77 -14.72 10.32
N MET A 10 -30.46 -14.84 10.08
CA MET A 10 -29.54 -13.71 10.00
C MET A 10 -29.91 -12.82 8.82
N ALA A 11 -30.83 -11.89 9.06
CA ALA A 11 -31.08 -10.77 8.17
C ALA A 11 -29.84 -9.87 8.18
N ALA A 12 -29.29 -9.58 7.01
CA ALA A 12 -28.26 -8.56 6.84
C ALA A 12 -28.78 -7.23 7.42
N GLU A 13 -28.29 -6.83 8.58
CA GLU A 13 -28.60 -5.55 9.19
C GLU A 13 -28.15 -4.44 8.25
N ARG A 14 -29.14 -3.78 7.64
CA ARG A 14 -28.94 -2.49 6.99
C ARG A 14 -28.68 -1.47 8.09
N HIS A 15 -27.41 -1.12 8.29
CA HIS A 15 -27.04 0.05 9.08
C HIS A 15 -27.69 1.30 8.46
N VAL A 16 -28.73 1.81 9.13
CA VAL A 16 -29.38 3.08 8.80
C VAL A 16 -28.53 4.19 9.41
N PHE A 17 -27.94 5.03 8.56
CA PHE A 17 -27.10 6.17 8.96
C PHE A 17 -27.92 7.22 9.73
N ASN A 18 -27.47 7.59 10.92
CA ASN A 18 -28.13 8.60 11.74
C ASN A 18 -27.62 10.01 11.35
N ASN A 19 -28.54 10.92 11.02
CA ASN A 19 -28.31 12.12 10.21
C ASN A 19 -27.85 13.38 11.00
N SER A 20 -27.44 13.28 12.27
CA SER A 20 -27.26 14.48 13.12
C SER A 20 -25.87 15.13 13.11
N LEU A 21 -24.84 14.48 12.55
CA LEU A 21 -23.56 15.11 12.16
C LEU A 21 -23.09 14.44 10.86
N GLN A 22 -23.08 15.20 9.75
CA GLN A 22 -22.83 14.64 8.42
C GLN A 22 -21.35 14.27 8.25
N ARG A 23 -21.00 13.08 8.72
CA ARG A 23 -19.71 12.42 8.50
C ARG A 23 -19.48 12.26 7.00
N ASN A 24 -18.47 12.94 6.48
CA ASN A 24 -18.18 12.95 5.04
C ASN A 24 -16.68 12.92 4.73
N ILE A 25 -15.83 12.60 5.72
CA ILE A 25 -14.40 12.44 5.54
C ILE A 25 -14.04 10.96 5.53
N VAL A 26 -13.24 10.54 4.55
CA VAL A 26 -12.48 9.29 4.60
C VAL A 26 -11.07 9.64 5.03
N ARG A 27 -10.66 9.22 6.23
CA ARG A 27 -9.31 9.40 6.75
C ARG A 27 -8.49 8.14 6.49
N VAL A 28 -7.24 8.30 6.05
CA VAL A 28 -6.31 7.20 5.78
C VAL A 28 -5.04 7.43 6.61
N ILE A 29 -4.74 6.45 7.47
CA ILE A 29 -3.48 6.37 8.25
C ILE A 29 -2.77 5.08 7.86
N SER A 30 -1.44 5.03 7.93
CA SER A 30 -0.64 3.85 7.60
C SER A 30 0.74 3.97 8.23
N ASP A 31 1.52 2.88 8.21
CA ASP A 31 2.94 2.86 8.57
C ASP A 31 3.14 3.43 9.98
N LEU A 32 2.42 2.82 10.93
CA LEU A 32 2.46 3.19 12.34
C LEU A 32 3.68 2.60 13.03
N HIS A 33 4.09 1.39 12.60
CA HIS A 33 5.21 0.59 13.14
C HIS A 33 5.33 0.71 14.67
N VAL A 34 4.22 0.51 15.37
CA VAL A 34 4.15 0.75 16.80
C VAL A 34 5.07 -0.24 17.53
N GLY A 35 5.89 0.28 18.44
CA GLY A 35 6.78 -0.53 19.27
C GLY A 35 8.21 -0.71 18.72
N CYS A 36 8.55 -0.08 17.58
CA CYS A 36 9.93 -0.04 17.11
C CYS A 36 10.64 1.28 17.45
N HIS A 37 11.95 1.34 17.26
CA HIS A 37 12.77 2.53 17.54
C HIS A 37 12.47 3.72 16.60
N TRP A 38 11.74 3.52 15.49
CA TRP A 38 11.23 4.63 14.68
C TRP A 38 10.00 5.30 15.31
N HIS A 39 9.33 4.65 16.26
CA HIS A 39 8.14 5.18 16.91
C HIS A 39 8.54 6.04 18.12
N THR A 40 8.80 7.33 17.87
CA THR A 40 9.21 8.27 18.92
C THR A 40 8.04 8.67 19.83
N GLU A 41 8.33 9.28 20.98
CA GLU A 41 7.29 9.83 21.87
C GLU A 41 6.43 10.89 21.16
N GLU A 42 7.05 11.73 20.31
CA GLU A 42 6.32 12.72 19.54
C GLU A 42 5.36 12.08 18.53
N ASN A 43 5.80 11.03 17.83
CA ASN A 43 4.93 10.30 16.92
C ASN A 43 3.80 9.58 17.67
N SER A 44 4.10 9.01 18.85
CA SER A 44 3.09 8.39 19.73
C SER A 44 2.02 9.41 20.11
N ARG A 45 2.44 10.64 20.48
CA ARG A 45 1.53 11.74 20.81
C ARG A 45 0.69 12.17 19.61
N ALA A 46 1.30 12.34 18.45
CA ALA A 46 0.60 12.69 17.22
C ALA A 46 -0.44 11.62 16.85
N LEU A 47 -0.08 10.35 16.93
CA LEU A 47 -1.00 9.23 16.68
C LEU A 47 -2.15 9.22 17.68
N ALA A 48 -1.86 9.38 18.98
CA ALA A 48 -2.89 9.44 20.02
C ALA A 48 -3.90 10.56 19.76
N VAL A 49 -3.44 11.77 19.45
CA VAL A 49 -4.32 12.91 19.12
C VAL A 49 -5.15 12.62 17.86
N CYS A 50 -4.55 12.05 16.82
CA CYS A 50 -5.26 11.69 15.60
C CYS A 50 -6.40 10.69 15.86
N LEU A 51 -6.13 9.67 16.68
CA LEU A 51 -7.10 8.65 17.05
C LEU A 51 -8.18 9.21 17.99
N ASP A 52 -7.82 10.09 18.92
CA ASP A 52 -8.76 10.74 19.84
C ASP A 52 -9.77 11.63 19.10
N GLU A 53 -9.32 12.39 18.09
CA GLU A 53 -10.22 13.17 17.23
C GLU A 53 -11.27 12.31 16.51
N MET A 54 -10.92 11.06 16.16
CA MET A 54 -11.84 10.11 15.54
C MET A 54 -12.72 9.38 16.55
N ALA A 55 -12.25 9.28 17.81
CA ALA A 55 -13.02 8.74 18.92
C ALA A 55 -13.97 9.78 19.56
N ASP A 56 -13.97 11.03 19.12
CA ASP A 56 -15.00 12.00 19.51
C ASP A 56 -16.35 11.63 18.86
N PRO A 57 -17.46 11.53 19.61
CA PRO A 57 -18.80 11.29 19.05
C PRO A 57 -19.20 12.27 17.94
N ASN A 58 -18.67 13.49 17.98
CA ASN A 58 -18.91 14.56 17.03
C ASN A 58 -17.95 14.57 15.83
N THR A 59 -17.11 13.54 15.69
CA THR A 59 -16.19 13.44 14.56
C THR A 59 -16.92 13.52 13.22
N CYS A 60 -16.30 14.22 12.26
CA CYS A 60 -16.78 14.27 10.87
C CYS A 60 -16.21 13.14 9.99
N VAL A 61 -15.40 12.25 10.57
CA VAL A 61 -14.87 11.07 9.88
C VAL A 61 -15.97 10.03 9.72
N HIS A 62 -16.24 9.65 8.47
CA HIS A 62 -17.17 8.60 8.10
C HIS A 62 -16.49 7.23 8.09
N SER A 63 -15.30 7.18 7.48
CA SER A 63 -14.49 5.97 7.39
C SER A 63 -13.05 6.27 7.78
N LEU A 64 -12.47 5.39 8.57
CA LEU A 64 -11.04 5.28 8.79
C LEU A 64 -10.53 4.10 7.97
N VAL A 65 -9.52 4.32 7.13
CA VAL A 65 -8.76 3.26 6.46
C VAL A 65 -7.40 3.18 7.13
N VAL A 66 -7.14 2.06 7.81
CA VAL A 66 -5.82 1.69 8.32
C VAL A 66 -5.11 0.95 7.19
N GLY A 67 -4.17 1.65 6.56
CA GLY A 67 -3.44 1.25 5.36
C GLY A 67 -2.31 0.25 5.59
N GLY A 68 -2.26 -0.40 6.75
CA GLY A 68 -1.27 -1.44 7.06
C GLY A 68 -0.01 -0.93 7.73
N ASP A 69 0.91 -1.86 7.99
CA ASP A 69 2.16 -1.67 8.73
C ASP A 69 1.89 -1.02 10.11
N VAL A 70 0.94 -1.63 10.82
CA VAL A 70 0.60 -1.21 12.19
C VAL A 70 1.65 -1.73 13.17
N LEU A 71 2.09 -2.98 12.92
CA LEU A 71 3.09 -3.67 13.72
C LEU A 71 4.47 -3.57 13.09
N GLU A 72 5.50 -3.77 13.90
CA GLU A 72 6.87 -3.96 13.42
C GLU A 72 7.48 -5.21 14.07
N GLN A 73 7.60 -6.26 13.27
CA GLN A 73 8.21 -7.54 13.67
C GLN A 73 9.43 -7.90 12.81
N TRP A 74 9.74 -7.12 11.78
CA TRP A 74 10.87 -7.33 10.89
C TRP A 74 12.14 -6.62 11.36
N LEU A 75 12.05 -5.61 12.24
CA LEU A 75 13.22 -4.94 12.81
C LEU A 75 13.81 -5.68 14.02
N VAL A 76 13.99 -6.99 13.85
CA VAL A 76 14.63 -7.89 14.82
C VAL A 76 15.81 -8.58 14.11
N PRO A 77 16.99 -8.69 14.74
CA PRO A 77 18.15 -9.33 14.14
C PRO A 77 17.81 -10.68 13.50
N PHE A 78 18.39 -10.98 12.34
CA PHE A 78 18.08 -12.21 11.59
C PHE A 78 18.40 -13.51 12.36
N THR A 79 19.24 -13.43 13.40
CA THR A 79 19.63 -14.53 14.29
C THR A 79 18.62 -14.82 15.40
N GLU A 80 17.63 -13.95 15.61
CA GLU A 80 16.62 -14.08 16.65
C GLU A 80 15.28 -14.53 16.05
N GLU A 81 14.33 -14.99 16.85
CA GLU A 81 12.99 -15.28 16.36
C GLU A 81 12.13 -13.99 16.40
N PRO A 82 11.43 -13.63 15.31
CA PRO A 82 10.50 -12.50 15.35
C PRO A 82 9.38 -12.70 16.39
N PRO A 83 8.94 -11.64 17.09
CA PRO A 83 7.81 -11.73 18.00
C PRO A 83 6.51 -12.07 17.25
N ASN A 84 5.61 -12.77 17.93
CA ASN A 84 4.29 -13.08 17.38
C ASN A 84 3.42 -11.81 17.29
N CYS A 85 2.79 -11.56 16.13
CA CYS A 85 1.93 -10.39 15.93
C CYS A 85 0.73 -10.29 16.89
N VAL A 86 0.10 -11.40 17.27
CA VAL A 86 -1.04 -11.40 18.22
C VAL A 86 -0.56 -11.01 19.61
N ASP A 87 0.61 -11.52 20.01
CA ASP A 87 1.23 -11.13 21.28
C ASP A 87 1.63 -9.65 21.27
N LEU A 88 2.14 -9.15 20.14
CA LEU A 88 2.41 -7.72 19.96
C LEU A 88 1.14 -6.88 20.09
N LEU A 89 0.03 -7.27 19.45
CA LEU A 89 -1.25 -6.57 19.57
C LEU A 89 -1.79 -6.52 21.01
N ARG A 90 -1.43 -7.53 21.82
CA ARG A 90 -1.77 -7.61 23.25
C ARG A 90 -0.75 -6.94 24.16
N SER A 91 0.40 -6.55 23.63
CA SER A 91 1.45 -5.90 24.40
C SER A 91 1.05 -4.47 24.79
N GLY A 92 1.55 -3.99 25.93
CA GLY A 92 1.17 -2.68 26.47
C GLY A 92 1.51 -1.48 25.59
N GLN A 93 2.38 -1.62 24.58
CA GLN A 93 2.72 -0.53 23.66
C GLN A 93 1.68 -0.35 22.54
N ILE A 94 1.14 -1.46 22.01
CA ILE A 94 0.19 -1.44 20.89
C ILE A 94 -1.25 -1.45 21.38
N TYR A 95 -1.50 -2.02 22.56
CA TYR A 95 -2.82 -2.12 23.15
C TYR A 95 -3.59 -0.77 23.21
N PRO A 96 -2.98 0.38 23.53
CA PRO A 96 -3.67 1.68 23.46
C PRO A 96 -4.18 2.03 22.06
N VAL A 97 -3.46 1.67 20.99
CA VAL A 97 -3.91 1.88 19.61
C VAL A 97 -5.11 0.98 19.31
N VAL A 98 -5.07 -0.28 19.75
CA VAL A 98 -6.19 -1.23 19.64
C VAL A 98 -7.45 -0.67 20.32
N GLU A 99 -7.34 -0.22 21.56
CA GLU A 99 -8.48 0.35 22.31
C GLU A 99 -9.09 1.56 21.61
N LYS A 100 -8.26 2.43 21.03
CA LYS A 100 -8.74 3.60 20.28
C LYS A 100 -9.45 3.20 18.99
N LEU A 101 -8.92 2.24 18.22
CA LEU A 101 -9.60 1.73 17.03
C LEU A 101 -10.97 1.12 17.36
N LEU A 102 -11.06 0.39 18.47
CA LEU A 102 -12.34 -0.13 18.99
C LEU A 102 -13.31 1.00 19.36
N ALA A 103 -12.83 2.05 20.05
CA ALA A 103 -13.66 3.20 20.41
C ALA A 103 -14.17 3.96 19.17
N ILE A 104 -13.30 4.17 18.18
CA ILE A 104 -13.65 4.80 16.89
C ILE A 104 -14.77 4.01 16.20
N SER A 105 -14.63 2.68 16.13
CA SER A 105 -15.66 1.80 15.55
C SER A 105 -16.99 1.88 16.31
N LYS A 106 -16.95 1.83 17.66
CA LYS A 106 -18.15 1.94 18.52
C LYS A 106 -18.87 3.27 18.39
N ASN A 107 -18.17 4.33 17.98
CA ASN A 107 -18.78 5.62 17.65
C ASN A 107 -19.46 5.64 16.28
N GLY A 108 -19.47 4.54 15.53
CA GLY A 108 -20.10 4.41 14.22
C GLY A 108 -19.24 4.88 13.05
N VAL A 109 -17.92 4.98 13.24
CA VAL A 109 -16.97 5.19 12.14
C VAL A 109 -16.65 3.82 11.53
N ASN A 110 -16.72 3.68 10.21
CA ASN A 110 -16.32 2.44 9.56
C ASN A 110 -14.80 2.32 9.57
N VAL A 111 -14.26 1.34 10.28
CA VAL A 111 -12.80 1.12 10.34
C VAL A 111 -12.41 -0.03 9.42
N TYR A 112 -11.74 0.29 8.32
CA TYR A 112 -11.22 -0.69 7.36
C TYR A 112 -9.76 -0.98 7.67
N TYR A 113 -9.37 -2.25 7.65
CA TYR A 113 -7.98 -2.68 7.85
C TYR A 113 -7.45 -3.33 6.56
N ILE A 114 -6.42 -2.73 5.97
CA ILE A 114 -5.66 -3.28 4.85
C ILE A 114 -4.32 -3.73 5.41
N ARG A 115 -3.90 -4.95 5.09
CA ARG A 115 -2.62 -5.48 5.58
C ARG A 115 -1.46 -4.82 4.86
N GLY A 116 -0.47 -4.37 5.64
CA GLY A 116 0.83 -3.99 5.12
C GLY A 116 1.76 -5.20 5.00
N ASN A 117 2.96 -5.00 4.48
CA ASN A 117 3.93 -6.08 4.39
C ASN A 117 4.47 -6.47 5.78
N HIS A 118 4.56 -5.55 6.73
CA HIS A 118 4.95 -5.87 8.12
C HIS A 118 3.82 -6.57 8.91
N ASP A 119 2.59 -6.56 8.38
CA ASP A 119 1.43 -7.28 8.92
C ASP A 119 1.25 -8.67 8.26
N ASP A 120 2.26 -9.19 7.58
CA ASP A 120 2.17 -10.41 6.75
C ASP A 120 1.89 -11.70 7.56
N GLU A 121 2.02 -11.65 8.89
CA GLU A 121 1.66 -12.74 9.80
C GLU A 121 0.28 -12.56 10.48
N LEU A 122 -0.39 -11.42 10.29
CA LEU A 122 -1.75 -11.18 10.77
C LEU A 122 -2.79 -11.70 9.78
N ASP A 123 -3.38 -12.86 10.04
CA ASP A 123 -4.52 -13.34 9.27
C ASP A 123 -5.87 -12.80 9.79
N THR A 124 -6.95 -13.06 9.05
CA THR A 124 -8.31 -12.63 9.42
C THR A 124 -8.73 -13.19 10.78
N ALA A 125 -8.30 -14.40 11.14
CA ALA A 125 -8.64 -15.02 12.42
C ALA A 125 -7.97 -14.27 13.58
N SER A 126 -6.68 -13.98 13.45
CA SER A 126 -5.87 -13.23 14.42
C SER A 126 -6.41 -11.82 14.63
N LEU A 127 -6.78 -11.13 13.55
CA LEU A 127 -7.40 -9.81 13.64
C LEU A 127 -8.77 -9.86 14.32
N ARG A 128 -9.62 -10.85 14.03
CA ARG A 128 -10.92 -11.03 14.70
C ARG A 128 -10.76 -11.40 16.18
N GLU A 129 -9.73 -12.15 16.55
CA GLU A 129 -9.44 -12.49 17.94
C GLU A 129 -9.17 -11.22 18.78
N VAL A 130 -8.47 -10.24 18.21
CA VAL A 130 -8.11 -9.00 18.91
C VAL A 130 -9.21 -7.94 18.81
N PHE A 131 -9.77 -7.74 17.62
CA PHE A 131 -10.67 -6.62 17.34
C PHE A 131 -12.16 -7.00 17.29
N GLY A 132 -12.50 -8.30 17.27
CA GLY A 132 -13.86 -8.76 17.04
C GLY A 132 -14.42 -8.26 15.70
N ASP A 133 -15.71 -7.94 15.67
CA ASP A 133 -16.41 -7.42 14.49
C ASP A 133 -16.27 -5.89 14.32
N HIS A 134 -15.42 -5.25 15.11
CA HIS A 134 -15.23 -3.80 15.06
C HIS A 134 -14.37 -3.33 13.89
N LEU A 135 -13.63 -4.24 13.23
CA LEU A 135 -12.86 -3.96 12.02
C LEU A 135 -13.49 -4.62 10.79
N ILE A 136 -13.55 -3.86 9.70
CA ILE A 136 -13.82 -4.38 8.37
C ILE A 136 -12.48 -4.81 7.77
N ILE A 137 -12.15 -6.09 7.93
CA ILE A 137 -10.91 -6.68 7.41
C ILE A 137 -11.01 -6.80 5.89
N VAL A 138 -10.04 -6.21 5.19
CA VAL A 138 -9.94 -6.32 3.73
C VAL A 138 -9.10 -7.56 3.42
N GLU A 139 -9.74 -8.62 2.93
CA GLU A 139 -9.08 -9.91 2.64
C GLU A 139 -8.13 -9.86 1.42
N GLY A 140 -8.23 -8.80 0.62
CA GLY A 140 -7.34 -8.56 -0.52
C GLY A 140 -6.38 -7.39 -0.27
N GLU A 141 -5.62 -7.06 -1.30
CA GLU A 141 -4.54 -6.07 -1.23
C GLU A 141 -5.00 -4.62 -1.37
N GLU A 142 -6.28 -4.44 -1.71
CA GLU A 142 -6.86 -3.14 -1.96
C GLU A 142 -8.33 -3.05 -1.53
N LEU A 143 -8.69 -1.88 -1.03
CA LEU A 143 -10.06 -1.45 -0.84
C LEU A 143 -10.42 -0.47 -1.95
N CYS A 144 -11.50 -0.73 -2.67
CA CYS A 144 -11.95 0.10 -3.79
C CYS A 144 -13.41 0.53 -3.62
N PHE A 145 -13.65 1.84 -3.67
CA PHE A 145 -15.01 2.38 -3.71
C PHE A 145 -15.00 3.81 -4.25
N ASN A 146 -16.10 4.22 -4.89
CA ASN A 146 -16.28 5.59 -5.40
C ASN A 146 -15.13 6.10 -6.28
N GLY A 147 -14.56 5.22 -7.12
CA GLY A 147 -13.42 5.56 -7.98
C GLY A 147 -12.12 5.84 -7.22
N MET A 148 -12.07 5.53 -5.92
CA MET A 148 -10.89 5.59 -5.07
C MET A 148 -10.34 4.18 -4.84
N ARG A 149 -9.02 4.09 -4.75
CA ARG A 149 -8.30 2.88 -4.35
C ARG A 149 -7.45 3.18 -3.12
N PHE A 150 -7.54 2.32 -2.13
CA PHE A 150 -6.69 2.32 -0.95
C PHE A 150 -5.94 1.01 -0.93
N GLN A 151 -4.64 1.06 -0.70
CA GLN A 151 -3.77 -0.12 -0.57
C GLN A 151 -2.61 0.26 0.35
N HIS A 152 -1.86 -0.71 0.87
CA HIS A 152 -0.61 -0.36 1.57
C HIS A 152 0.43 0.18 0.58
N GLY A 153 0.60 -0.49 -0.56
CA GLY A 153 1.50 -0.06 -1.65
C GLY A 153 2.72 -0.97 -1.88
N HIS A 154 2.97 -1.95 -1.00
CA HIS A 154 4.08 -2.90 -1.15
C HIS A 154 3.97 -3.77 -2.41
N PHE A 155 2.77 -4.01 -2.95
CA PHE A 155 2.59 -4.69 -4.25
C PHE A 155 3.13 -3.89 -5.44
N CYS A 156 3.31 -2.59 -5.28
CA CYS A 156 3.90 -1.75 -6.30
C CYS A 156 5.44 -1.77 -6.21
N ASP A 157 6.01 -2.42 -5.21
CA ASP A 157 7.44 -2.55 -4.94
C ASP A 157 7.82 -4.03 -5.07
N ILE A 158 8.61 -4.37 -6.08
CA ILE A 158 8.88 -5.78 -6.37
C ILE A 158 9.67 -6.50 -5.27
N LEU A 159 10.40 -5.78 -4.43
CA LEU A 159 11.15 -6.38 -3.31
C LEU A 159 10.28 -6.55 -2.07
N SER A 160 9.23 -5.74 -1.94
CA SER A 160 8.30 -5.75 -0.80
C SER A 160 7.03 -6.55 -1.07
N MET A 161 6.82 -6.99 -2.31
CA MET A 161 5.74 -7.88 -2.68
C MET A 161 6.03 -9.33 -2.24
N PRO A 162 5.07 -10.04 -1.65
CA PRO A 162 5.17 -11.49 -1.44
C PRO A 162 5.45 -12.23 -2.75
N TYR A 163 6.43 -13.13 -2.74
CA TYR A 163 6.81 -13.90 -3.92
C TYR A 163 6.33 -15.35 -3.77
N GLU A 164 5.41 -15.76 -4.66
CA GLU A 164 4.79 -17.10 -4.61
C GLU A 164 5.78 -18.25 -4.82
N GLY A 165 6.91 -17.99 -5.50
CA GLY A 165 7.97 -18.99 -5.69
C GLY A 165 8.93 -19.11 -4.50
N ALA A 166 8.84 -18.24 -3.50
CA ALA A 166 9.63 -18.38 -2.26
C ALA A 166 8.99 -19.44 -1.36
N LYS A 167 9.82 -20.23 -0.68
CA LYS A 167 9.39 -21.33 0.17
C LYS A 167 8.48 -20.86 1.31
N PHE A 168 8.81 -19.70 1.88
CA PHE A 168 8.08 -19.11 3.01
C PHE A 168 7.19 -17.93 2.62
N LYS A 169 7.08 -17.62 1.32
CA LYS A 169 6.24 -16.53 0.77
C LYS A 169 6.46 -15.16 1.41
N ARG A 170 7.62 -14.93 2.02
CA ARG A 170 8.01 -13.62 2.52
C ARG A 170 8.41 -12.72 1.36
N PRO A 171 8.34 -11.39 1.49
CA PRO A 171 9.00 -10.49 0.56
C PRO A 171 10.51 -10.47 0.80
N ALA A 172 11.29 -10.08 -0.20
CA ALA A 172 12.74 -9.99 -0.04
C ALA A 172 13.15 -8.93 1.00
N THR A 173 12.37 -7.85 1.13
CA THR A 173 12.61 -6.79 2.11
C THR A 173 12.53 -7.28 3.55
N TYR A 174 11.79 -8.36 3.84
CA TYR A 174 11.80 -9.02 5.15
C TYR A 174 13.23 -9.37 5.58
N TYR A 175 13.96 -10.09 4.73
CA TYR A 175 15.33 -10.51 5.03
C TYR A 175 16.30 -9.33 5.09
N MET A 176 16.10 -8.33 4.22
CA MET A 176 16.91 -7.13 4.18
C MET A 176 16.75 -6.30 5.47
N SER A 177 15.53 -6.13 5.97
CA SER A 177 15.24 -5.40 7.21
C SER A 177 15.89 -6.07 8.41
N ARG A 178 15.85 -7.41 8.48
CA ARG A 178 16.46 -8.17 9.57
C ARG A 178 17.99 -8.16 9.56
N LEU A 179 18.60 -8.12 8.37
CA LEU A 179 20.03 -7.91 8.23
C LEU A 179 20.46 -6.50 8.66
N ALA A 180 19.66 -5.48 8.31
CA ALA A 180 19.89 -4.11 8.76
C ALA A 180 19.74 -3.99 10.28
N ALA A 181 18.78 -4.70 10.88
CA ALA A 181 18.63 -4.79 12.33
C ALA A 181 19.87 -5.39 12.99
N ALA A 182 20.37 -6.51 12.47
CA ALA A 182 21.58 -7.17 12.97
C ALA A 182 22.87 -6.34 12.80
N SER A 183 22.91 -5.38 11.87
CA SER A 183 24.08 -4.52 11.68
C SER A 183 24.10 -3.34 12.65
N GLY A 184 23.04 -3.12 13.44
CA GLY A 184 22.89 -1.96 14.33
C GLY A 184 22.64 -0.62 13.59
N ASN A 185 22.48 -0.63 12.27
CA ASN A 185 22.26 0.58 11.46
C ASN A 185 20.78 0.94 11.35
N MET A 186 20.07 0.79 12.45
CA MET A 186 18.63 1.01 12.51
C MET A 186 18.25 2.49 12.66
N GLN A 187 19.22 3.34 13.03
CA GLN A 187 19.02 4.77 13.30
C GLN A 187 18.76 5.59 12.03
N ASP A 188 19.42 5.25 10.94
CA ASP A 188 19.05 5.79 9.64
C ASP A 188 17.92 4.91 9.13
N ARG A 189 16.73 5.49 8.89
CA ARG A 189 15.75 4.88 7.98
C ARG A 189 16.58 4.32 6.83
N PRO A 190 16.45 3.05 6.44
CA PRO A 190 17.20 2.53 5.31
C PRO A 190 16.71 3.30 4.09
N ASN A 191 17.26 4.49 3.89
CA ASN A 191 17.27 5.23 2.66
C ASN A 191 18.39 4.50 1.95
N PRO A 192 18.06 3.41 1.25
CA PRO A 192 19.07 2.47 0.87
C PRO A 192 20.04 3.27 0.01
N ALA A 193 21.34 3.13 0.22
CA ALA A 193 22.34 3.87 -0.56
C ALA A 193 22.15 3.70 -2.09
N TRP A 194 21.34 2.71 -2.52
CA TRP A 194 20.89 2.55 -3.90
C TRP A 194 19.79 3.52 -4.39
N MET A 195 19.04 4.22 -3.52
CA MET A 195 18.08 5.26 -3.94
C MET A 195 18.77 6.44 -4.63
N ASP A 196 20.05 6.68 -4.33
CA ASP A 196 20.83 7.74 -4.97
C ASP A 196 21.23 7.39 -6.43
N TYR A 197 21.29 6.10 -6.79
CA TYR A 197 21.56 5.65 -8.18
C TYR A 197 20.42 6.00 -9.15
N SER A 198 19.22 6.29 -8.64
CA SER A 198 18.09 6.70 -9.47
C SER A 198 18.29 8.10 -10.09
N SER A 199 19.14 8.94 -9.49
CA SER A 199 19.52 10.24 -10.04
C SER A 199 20.46 10.11 -11.25
N LEU A 200 21.26 9.04 -11.29
CA LEU A 200 22.27 8.77 -12.34
C LEU A 200 21.67 8.14 -13.61
N THR A 201 20.50 7.51 -13.51
CA THR A 201 19.91 6.74 -14.62
C THR A 201 18.65 7.42 -15.14
N GLY A 202 18.80 8.30 -16.14
CA GLY A 202 17.66 8.88 -16.86
C GLY A 202 16.68 7.81 -17.38
N ASN A 203 15.40 8.17 -17.52
CA ASN A 203 14.27 7.26 -17.84
C ASN A 203 14.53 6.19 -18.92
N LYS A 204 15.31 6.51 -19.95
CA LYS A 204 15.58 5.59 -21.06
C LYS A 204 16.60 4.51 -20.68
N PHE A 205 17.66 4.87 -19.96
CA PHE A 205 18.71 3.93 -19.56
C PHE A 205 18.15 2.84 -18.65
N PHE A 206 17.28 3.21 -17.71
CA PHE A 206 16.62 2.26 -16.80
C PHE A 206 15.79 1.19 -17.54
N THR A 207 15.13 1.56 -18.63
CA THR A 207 14.35 0.61 -19.43
C THR A 207 15.26 -0.39 -20.16
N TYR A 208 16.41 0.07 -20.68
CA TYR A 208 17.42 -0.82 -21.27
C TYR A 208 18.12 -1.68 -20.24
N PHE A 209 18.37 -1.14 -19.05
CA PHE A 209 18.90 -1.88 -17.90
C PHE A 209 17.95 -3.02 -17.50
N LEU A 210 16.64 -2.79 -17.53
CA LEU A 210 15.63 -3.84 -17.32
C LEU A 210 15.61 -4.93 -18.40
N LEU A 211 15.92 -4.58 -19.66
CA LEU A 211 16.11 -5.60 -20.71
C LEU A 211 17.32 -6.49 -20.43
N LEU A 212 18.31 -6.03 -19.65
CA LEU A 212 19.42 -6.90 -19.21
C LEU A 212 18.95 -7.94 -18.17
N PHE A 213 17.92 -7.65 -17.37
CA PHE A 213 17.32 -8.64 -16.45
C PHE A 213 16.46 -9.70 -17.16
N TYR A 214 16.10 -9.48 -18.42
CA TYR A 214 15.53 -10.55 -19.25
C TYR A 214 16.53 -11.71 -19.42
N PHE A 215 17.83 -11.42 -19.27
CA PHE A 215 18.83 -12.45 -19.08
C PHE A 215 18.85 -12.85 -17.58
N LYS A 216 18.25 -14.00 -17.28
CA LYS A 216 18.20 -14.66 -15.95
C LYS A 216 19.44 -14.51 -15.05
N PRO A 217 20.71 -14.48 -15.51
CA PRO A 217 21.86 -14.38 -14.60
C PRO A 217 21.91 -13.13 -13.72
N VAL A 218 21.18 -12.03 -14.00
CA VAL A 218 21.38 -10.76 -13.28
C VAL A 218 20.66 -10.70 -11.93
N THR A 219 19.48 -11.32 -11.79
CA THR A 219 18.65 -11.24 -10.57
C THR A 219 19.38 -11.69 -9.30
N PRO A 220 20.11 -12.83 -9.28
CA PRO A 220 20.86 -13.25 -8.08
C PRO A 220 21.94 -12.25 -7.66
N TYR A 221 22.63 -11.59 -8.60
CA TYR A 221 23.64 -10.59 -8.25
C TYR A 221 23.02 -9.35 -7.62
N PHE A 222 21.85 -8.94 -8.12
CA PHE A 222 21.11 -7.84 -7.53
C PHE A 222 20.73 -8.14 -6.08
N PHE A 223 20.19 -9.33 -5.79
CA PHE A 223 19.86 -9.74 -4.43
C PHE A 223 21.07 -9.83 -3.52
N LYS A 224 22.19 -10.41 -3.99
CA LYS A 224 23.45 -10.42 -3.24
C LYS A 224 23.89 -9.01 -2.87
N LEU A 225 23.84 -8.07 -3.83
CA LEU A 225 24.20 -6.68 -3.59
C LEU A 225 23.27 -6.03 -2.55
N ALA A 226 21.96 -6.27 -2.65
CA ALA A 226 20.99 -5.75 -1.71
C ALA A 226 21.26 -6.25 -0.28
N LEU A 227 21.41 -7.56 -0.08
CA LEU A 227 21.67 -8.16 1.24
C LEU A 227 23.02 -7.71 1.84
N THR A 228 24.09 -7.69 1.04
CA THR A 228 25.41 -7.23 1.50
C THR A 228 25.43 -5.76 1.88
N THR A 229 24.64 -4.93 1.19
CA THR A 229 24.48 -3.50 1.50
C THR A 229 23.71 -3.31 2.80
N SER A 230 22.60 -4.04 2.98
CA SER A 230 21.81 -4.02 4.22
C SER A 230 22.62 -4.47 5.43
N TYR A 231 23.45 -5.50 5.29
CA TYR A 231 24.26 -6.02 6.39
C TYR A 231 25.63 -5.33 6.56
N GLN A 232 26.05 -4.52 5.58
CA GLN A 232 27.38 -3.88 5.48
C GLN A 232 28.56 -4.86 5.57
N LYS A 233 28.38 -6.08 5.05
CA LYS A 233 29.40 -7.12 5.05
C LYS A 233 29.51 -7.76 3.66
N LYS A 234 30.71 -8.25 3.33
CA LYS A 234 30.98 -8.89 2.03
C LYS A 234 30.20 -10.21 1.89
N TRP A 235 29.75 -10.52 0.68
CA TRP A 235 28.95 -11.73 0.40
C TRP A 235 29.61 -13.02 0.88
N ASP A 236 30.92 -13.18 0.64
CA ASP A 236 31.63 -14.40 1.03
C ASP A 236 31.70 -14.62 2.55
N VAL A 237 31.50 -13.58 3.34
CA VAL A 237 31.44 -13.65 4.80
C VAL A 237 30.05 -14.09 5.26
N ILE A 238 29.00 -13.68 4.56
CA ILE A 238 27.63 -13.74 5.09
C ILE A 238 26.76 -14.82 4.46
N LYS A 239 27.17 -15.39 3.32
CA LYS A 239 26.36 -16.34 2.54
C LYS A 239 25.88 -17.58 3.33
N SER A 240 26.62 -17.98 4.37
CA SER A 240 26.30 -19.12 5.24
C SER A 240 25.58 -18.73 6.54
N GLU A 241 25.36 -17.43 6.78
CA GLU A 241 24.62 -16.94 7.94
C GLU A 241 23.16 -17.42 7.84
N VAL A 242 22.62 -17.84 8.98
CA VAL A 242 21.31 -18.48 9.09
C VAL A 242 20.29 -17.48 9.62
N VAL A 243 19.21 -17.27 8.86
CA VAL A 243 18.04 -16.50 9.26
C VAL A 243 17.05 -17.40 9.98
N GLN A 244 16.72 -17.07 11.23
CA GLN A 244 15.74 -17.78 12.07
C GLN A 244 14.33 -17.27 11.78
N LEU A 245 13.40 -18.14 11.39
CA LEU A 245 11.99 -17.79 11.14
C LEU A 245 11.12 -18.14 12.35
N ARG A 246 9.93 -17.52 12.45
CA ARG A 246 9.00 -17.70 13.58
C ARG A 246 8.43 -19.12 13.72
N ASP A 247 8.39 -19.88 12.63
CA ASP A 247 7.86 -21.25 12.64
C ASP A 247 8.95 -22.28 12.99
N GLY A 248 10.07 -21.83 13.57
CA GLY A 248 11.24 -22.66 13.86
C GLY A 248 12.03 -23.08 12.62
N ASN A 249 11.61 -22.66 11.42
CA ASN A 249 12.37 -22.89 10.21
C ASN A 249 13.55 -21.92 10.11
N SER A 250 14.51 -22.27 9.26
CA SER A 250 15.64 -21.40 8.98
C SER A 250 16.11 -21.54 7.54
N LEU A 251 16.79 -20.51 7.06
CA LEU A 251 17.44 -20.48 5.74
C LEU A 251 18.79 -19.77 5.84
N THR A 252 19.75 -20.24 5.08
CA THR A 252 20.97 -19.47 4.83
C THR A 252 20.70 -18.29 3.89
N LEU A 253 21.51 -17.24 3.96
CA LEU A 253 21.43 -16.13 3.00
C LEU A 253 21.63 -16.61 1.55
N SER A 254 22.44 -17.64 1.32
CA SER A 254 22.61 -18.22 -0.02
C SER A 254 21.35 -18.88 -0.56
N GLU A 255 20.61 -19.62 0.29
CA GLU A 255 19.33 -20.21 -0.08
C GLU A 255 18.30 -19.13 -0.40
N ILE A 256 18.23 -18.06 0.41
CA ILE A 256 17.36 -16.91 0.14
C ILE A 256 17.67 -16.32 -1.25
N VAL A 257 18.94 -16.04 -1.58
CA VAL A 257 19.29 -15.54 -2.93
C VAL A 257 18.85 -16.48 -4.05
N GLN A 258 18.94 -17.79 -3.82
CA GLN A 258 18.50 -18.79 -4.78
C GLN A 258 16.98 -18.78 -4.94
N GLU A 259 16.21 -18.68 -3.86
CA GLU A 259 14.75 -18.60 -3.90
C GLU A 259 14.27 -17.41 -4.75
N TYR A 260 14.84 -16.22 -4.55
CA TYR A 260 14.42 -15.02 -5.29
C TYR A 260 15.07 -14.86 -6.67
N SER A 261 15.89 -15.82 -7.12
CA SER A 261 16.62 -15.73 -8.39
C SER A 261 15.73 -15.58 -9.63
N ASP A 262 14.52 -16.16 -9.61
CA ASP A 262 13.54 -16.08 -10.69
C ASP A 262 12.42 -15.05 -10.43
N MET A 263 12.46 -14.29 -9.32
CA MET A 263 11.38 -13.38 -8.93
C MET A 263 11.00 -12.37 -10.02
N LEU A 264 12.00 -11.76 -10.67
CA LEU A 264 11.79 -10.82 -11.77
C LEU A 264 11.11 -11.49 -12.98
N PHE A 265 11.48 -12.73 -13.28
CA PHE A 265 10.91 -13.48 -14.40
C PHE A 265 9.44 -13.79 -14.13
N HIS A 266 9.11 -14.30 -12.93
CA HIS A 266 7.72 -14.54 -12.55
C HIS A 266 6.88 -13.26 -12.51
N ALA A 267 7.45 -12.15 -12.05
CA ALA A 267 6.77 -10.87 -12.10
C ALA A 267 6.51 -10.40 -13.55
N ILE A 268 7.43 -10.67 -14.49
CA ILE A 268 7.23 -10.39 -15.92
C ILE A 268 6.12 -11.27 -16.49
N GLU A 269 6.10 -12.56 -16.17
CA GLU A 269 5.04 -13.49 -16.61
C GLU A 269 3.67 -13.06 -16.09
N ARG A 270 3.60 -12.66 -14.82
CA ARG A 270 2.34 -12.32 -14.14
C ARG A 270 1.81 -10.93 -14.51
N TYR A 271 2.67 -9.92 -14.52
CA TYR A 271 2.25 -8.51 -14.65
C TYR A 271 2.62 -7.89 -16.00
N GLY A 272 3.46 -8.57 -16.79
CA GLY A 272 4.03 -8.06 -18.02
C GLY A 272 5.21 -7.12 -17.79
N THR A 273 6.14 -7.10 -18.75
CA THR A 273 7.43 -6.38 -18.67
C THR A 273 7.31 -4.92 -18.22
N LEU A 274 6.30 -4.18 -18.70
CA LEU A 274 6.16 -2.76 -18.36
C LEU A 274 5.67 -2.51 -16.93
N ALA A 275 4.83 -3.40 -16.38
CA ALA A 275 4.38 -3.28 -15.01
C ALA A 275 5.51 -3.67 -14.05
N THR A 276 6.19 -4.80 -14.32
CA THR A 276 7.38 -5.22 -13.56
C THR A 276 8.47 -4.16 -13.58
N ALA A 277 8.70 -3.51 -14.73
CA ALA A 277 9.61 -2.39 -14.86
C ALA A 277 9.25 -1.22 -13.92
N ALA A 278 7.96 -0.90 -13.83
CA ALA A 278 7.48 0.14 -12.93
C ALA A 278 7.63 -0.27 -11.46
N MET A 279 7.40 -1.55 -11.12
CA MET A 279 7.56 -2.06 -9.77
C MET A 279 9.03 -2.05 -9.32
N PHE A 280 9.93 -2.57 -10.15
CA PHE A 280 11.37 -2.55 -9.89
C PHE A 280 11.91 -1.11 -9.78
N ARG A 281 11.36 -0.18 -10.58
CA ARG A 281 11.68 1.24 -10.44
C ARG A 281 11.20 1.81 -9.11
N MET A 282 10.00 1.46 -8.68
CA MET A 282 9.48 1.88 -7.39
C MET A 282 10.36 1.35 -6.27
N SER A 283 10.77 0.08 -6.31
CA SER A 283 11.77 -0.46 -5.40
C SER A 283 13.01 0.42 -5.40
N LEU A 284 13.65 0.63 -6.54
CA LEU A 284 14.95 1.32 -6.64
C LEU A 284 14.95 2.84 -6.36
N SER A 285 13.82 3.51 -6.49
CA SER A 285 13.80 4.99 -6.45
C SER A 285 12.68 5.59 -5.60
N GLY A 286 11.82 4.76 -5.03
CA GLY A 286 10.56 5.20 -4.43
C GLY A 286 9.58 5.85 -5.42
N ASN A 287 9.90 5.87 -6.73
CA ASN A 287 9.11 6.59 -7.72
C ASN A 287 7.91 5.78 -8.22
N VAL A 288 6.81 5.87 -7.46
CA VAL A 288 5.50 5.31 -7.78
C VAL A 288 4.85 5.91 -9.04
N GLY A 289 5.40 7.00 -9.60
CA GLY A 289 4.77 7.74 -10.68
C GLY A 289 4.56 6.94 -11.96
N HIS A 290 5.42 5.95 -12.27
CA HIS A 290 5.22 5.08 -13.42
C HIS A 290 4.05 4.12 -13.24
N TRP A 291 3.89 3.59 -12.02
CA TRP A 291 2.77 2.75 -11.64
C TRP A 291 1.46 3.56 -11.66
N MET A 292 1.44 4.72 -11.00
CA MET A 292 0.25 5.59 -10.93
C MET A 292 -0.32 5.99 -12.28
N ARG A 293 0.52 6.29 -13.27
CA ARG A 293 0.06 6.70 -14.61
C ARG A 293 -0.77 5.64 -15.34
N ARG A 294 -0.76 4.41 -14.84
CA ARG A 294 -1.54 3.26 -15.36
C ARG A 294 -2.78 2.95 -14.52
N SER A 295 -2.92 3.57 -13.34
CA SER A 295 -4.05 3.36 -12.43
C SER A 295 -5.37 3.67 -13.14
N PRO A 296 -6.41 2.83 -12.99
CA PRO A 296 -7.76 3.14 -13.47
C PRO A 296 -8.50 4.14 -12.56
N TYR A 297 -8.02 4.38 -11.34
CA TYR A 297 -8.73 5.11 -10.27
C TYR A 297 -8.48 6.62 -10.25
N LEU A 298 -9.47 7.37 -9.79
CA LEU A 298 -9.43 8.83 -9.71
C LEU A 298 -8.48 9.32 -8.61
N VAL A 299 -8.55 8.64 -7.47
CA VAL A 299 -7.71 8.86 -6.31
C VAL A 299 -7.12 7.51 -5.92
N GLU A 300 -5.82 7.49 -5.64
CA GLU A 300 -5.14 6.33 -5.10
C GLU A 300 -4.37 6.77 -3.86
N VAL A 301 -4.60 6.09 -2.74
CA VAL A 301 -3.93 6.35 -1.47
C VAL A 301 -3.12 5.12 -1.06
N ALA A 302 -1.87 5.33 -0.67
CA ALA A 302 -0.93 4.30 -0.19
C ALA A 302 -0.20 4.74 1.08
N GLY A 303 0.51 3.83 1.75
CA GLY A 303 1.31 4.06 2.96
C GLY A 303 2.81 3.76 2.82
N HIS A 304 3.15 2.59 2.28
CA HIS A 304 4.46 1.94 2.09
C HIS A 304 5.78 2.76 2.10
N SER A 305 5.82 3.97 1.53
CA SER A 305 7.08 4.71 1.38
C SER A 305 7.51 5.51 2.61
N HIS A 306 6.64 5.64 3.62
CA HIS A 306 6.78 6.52 4.79
C HIS A 306 6.90 8.02 4.47
N VAL A 307 7.09 8.39 3.20
CA VAL A 307 7.26 9.77 2.74
C VAL A 307 5.92 10.33 2.30
N PRO A 308 5.40 11.37 2.96
CA PRO A 308 4.15 11.99 2.58
C PRO A 308 4.25 12.60 1.19
N VAL A 309 3.37 12.14 0.29
CA VAL A 309 3.33 12.63 -1.10
C VAL A 309 1.89 12.94 -1.46
N LEU A 310 1.62 14.10 -2.04
CA LEU A 310 0.35 14.37 -2.71
C LEU A 310 0.62 14.98 -4.09
N ARG A 311 0.37 14.21 -5.15
CA ARG A 311 0.73 14.55 -6.53
C ARG A 311 -0.40 14.19 -7.51
N SER A 312 -0.37 14.82 -8.67
CA SER A 312 -1.26 14.46 -9.78
C SER A 312 -0.42 13.92 -10.93
N TYR A 313 -0.78 12.77 -11.46
CA TYR A 313 -0.09 12.14 -12.57
C TYR A 313 -0.96 12.14 -13.82
N MET A 314 -0.38 12.53 -14.96
CA MET A 314 -1.02 12.41 -16.26
C MET A 314 -1.00 10.95 -16.70
N ARG A 315 -2.19 10.34 -16.87
CA ARG A 315 -2.32 8.96 -17.33
C ARG A 315 -1.75 8.78 -18.73
N TYR A 316 -1.29 7.57 -19.02
CA TYR A 316 -0.90 7.24 -20.39
C TYR A 316 -2.12 7.22 -21.30
N LYS A 317 -2.04 7.94 -22.43
CA LYS A 317 -3.17 8.08 -23.37
C LYS A 317 -3.63 6.75 -23.99
N SER A 318 -2.83 5.69 -23.89
CA SER A 318 -3.02 4.47 -24.67
C SER A 318 -3.05 3.18 -23.87
N LEU A 319 -2.72 3.14 -22.57
CA LEU A 319 -2.53 1.89 -21.83
C LEU A 319 -2.88 2.01 -20.33
N LEU A 320 -3.73 1.11 -19.84
CA LEU A 320 -3.97 0.80 -18.42
C LEU A 320 -2.90 -0.17 -17.89
N SER A 321 -2.95 -0.48 -16.59
CA SER A 321 -2.00 -1.37 -15.89
C SER A 321 -1.90 -2.74 -16.55
N ASP A 322 -3.03 -3.30 -16.97
CA ASP A 322 -3.17 -4.57 -17.68
C ASP A 322 -2.79 -4.54 -19.16
N GLY A 323 -2.34 -3.39 -19.69
CA GLY A 323 -1.99 -3.22 -21.10
C GLY A 323 -3.17 -2.98 -22.04
N THR A 324 -4.40 -2.83 -21.53
CA THR A 324 -5.57 -2.46 -22.35
C THR A 324 -5.63 -0.96 -22.61
N LYS A 325 -6.33 -0.52 -23.67
CA LYS A 325 -6.46 0.92 -23.95
C LYS A 325 -7.35 1.60 -22.90
N ALA A 326 -6.82 2.66 -22.28
CA ALA A 326 -7.61 3.49 -21.37
C ALA A 326 -8.88 4.02 -22.07
N PRO A 327 -10.07 3.84 -21.48
CA PRO A 327 -11.29 4.45 -21.97
C PRO A 327 -11.11 5.97 -22.16
N ARG A 328 -11.64 6.50 -23.28
CA ARG A 328 -11.65 7.96 -23.52
C ARG A 328 -12.36 8.75 -22.43
N THR A 329 -13.22 8.09 -21.65
CA THR A 329 -14.01 8.66 -20.55
C THR A 329 -13.24 8.76 -19.24
N LEU A 330 -12.08 8.10 -19.11
CA LEU A 330 -11.28 8.22 -17.89
C LEU A 330 -10.67 9.62 -17.80
N PRO A 331 -10.69 10.25 -16.61
CA PRO A 331 -9.98 11.49 -16.40
C PRO A 331 -8.50 11.35 -16.77
N THR A 332 -7.97 12.39 -17.40
CA THR A 332 -6.58 12.40 -17.86
C THR A 332 -5.57 12.39 -16.71
N LYS A 333 -6.03 12.66 -15.48
CA LYS A 333 -5.22 12.72 -14.27
C LYS A 333 -5.71 11.73 -13.23
N VAL A 334 -4.78 11.12 -12.51
CA VAL A 334 -5.01 10.47 -11.22
C VAL A 334 -4.38 11.33 -10.12
N ILE A 335 -5.06 11.45 -8.98
CA ILE A 335 -4.46 11.97 -7.76
C ILE A 335 -3.89 10.80 -6.98
N TYR A 336 -2.61 10.90 -6.65
CA TYR A 336 -1.95 9.95 -5.77
C TYR A 336 -1.61 10.65 -4.47
N ALA A 337 -1.93 9.99 -3.36
CA ALA A 337 -1.45 10.34 -2.04
C ALA A 337 -0.68 9.15 -1.42
N ASN A 338 0.48 9.41 -0.84
CA ASN A 338 1.07 8.51 0.15
C ASN A 338 0.84 9.15 1.51
N SER A 339 0.18 8.45 2.45
CA SER A 339 -0.20 8.98 3.77
C SER A 339 1.00 9.38 4.63
N GLY A 340 2.21 8.97 4.26
CA GLY A 340 3.39 9.08 5.08
C GLY A 340 3.37 8.01 6.16
N SER A 341 3.82 8.36 7.35
CA SER A 341 3.94 7.41 8.46
C SER A 341 3.67 8.12 9.79
N PHE A 342 3.44 7.34 10.84
CA PHE A 342 3.52 7.80 12.23
C PHE A 342 4.84 7.33 12.87
N THR A 343 5.93 7.39 12.09
CA THR A 343 7.25 6.93 12.50
C THR A 343 8.31 7.90 12.00
N GLY A 344 9.34 8.16 12.79
CA GLY A 344 10.40 9.12 12.48
C GLY A 344 9.90 10.58 12.32
N GLY A 345 10.42 11.31 11.34
CA GLY A 345 10.21 12.76 11.16
C GLY A 345 8.75 13.25 11.16
N GLU A 346 8.13 13.39 9.98
CA GLU A 346 6.81 14.04 9.84
C GLU A 346 5.64 13.04 10.03
N SER A 347 4.86 13.16 11.11
CA SER A 347 3.61 12.38 11.28
C SER A 347 2.50 12.94 10.41
N THR A 348 1.95 12.11 9.52
CA THR A 348 1.04 12.57 8.47
C THR A 348 -0.11 11.59 8.22
N TYR A 349 -1.21 12.10 7.67
CA TYR A 349 -2.34 11.30 7.20
C TYR A 349 -3.03 11.96 6.01
N VAL A 350 -3.94 11.23 5.36
CA VAL A 350 -4.73 11.75 4.23
C VAL A 350 -6.20 11.82 4.59
N ASP A 351 -6.79 13.00 4.41
CA ASP A 351 -8.24 13.20 4.44
C ASP A 351 -8.78 13.33 3.02
N ILE A 352 -9.84 12.59 2.71
CA ILE A 352 -10.62 12.76 1.48
C ILE A 352 -12.00 13.27 1.86
N LEU A 353 -12.28 14.51 1.49
CA LEU A 353 -13.59 15.11 1.67
C LEU A 353 -14.50 14.68 0.52
N LEU A 354 -15.57 13.99 0.88
CA LEU A 354 -16.63 13.63 -0.04
C LEU A 354 -17.56 14.84 -0.19
N ALA A 355 -17.74 15.29 -1.44
CA ALA A 355 -18.74 16.32 -1.70
C ALA A 355 -20.12 15.83 -1.28
N ARG A 356 -20.84 16.68 -0.56
CA ARG A 356 -22.25 16.47 -0.25
C ARG A 356 -23.03 16.54 -1.55
N THR A 357 -23.32 15.40 -2.14
CA THR A 357 -24.45 15.33 -3.07
C THR A 357 -25.71 15.28 -2.22
N SER A 358 -26.71 16.09 -2.54
CA SER A 358 -28.02 16.13 -1.85
C SER A 358 -28.83 14.82 -1.94
N HIS A 359 -28.23 13.75 -2.45
CA HIS A 359 -28.81 12.44 -2.62
C HIS A 359 -27.86 11.41 -2.01
N GLU A 360 -28.39 10.61 -1.09
CA GLU A 360 -27.73 9.42 -0.54
C GLU A 360 -27.37 8.49 -1.69
N VAL A 361 -26.10 8.51 -2.09
CA VAL A 361 -25.59 7.53 -3.03
C VAL A 361 -25.32 6.28 -2.22
N GLY A 362 -26.18 5.26 -2.37
CA GLY A 362 -25.98 3.97 -1.73
C GLY A 362 -24.57 3.44 -2.00
N TRP A 363 -23.83 3.16 -0.94
CA TRP A 363 -22.49 2.60 -1.01
C TRP A 363 -22.56 1.20 -1.63
N ARG A 364 -21.92 1.00 -2.79
CA ARG A 364 -21.70 -0.33 -3.36
C ARG A 364 -20.22 -0.60 -3.45
N SER A 365 -19.77 -1.65 -2.76
CA SER A 365 -18.45 -2.27 -2.96
C SER A 365 -18.38 -2.74 -4.40
N TYR A 366 -17.50 -2.16 -5.21
CA TYR A 366 -17.26 -2.60 -6.58
C TYR A 366 -15.85 -3.19 -6.62
N LEU A 367 -15.77 -4.52 -6.67
CA LEU A 367 -14.58 -5.21 -7.14
C LEU A 367 -14.58 -5.07 -8.67
N PRO A 368 -13.66 -4.30 -9.28
CA PRO A 368 -13.58 -4.30 -10.73
C PRO A 368 -13.27 -5.72 -11.22
N PRO A 369 -14.02 -6.26 -12.20
CA PRO A 369 -13.75 -7.59 -12.75
C PRO A 369 -12.45 -7.68 -13.57
N TYR A 370 -11.65 -6.61 -13.57
CA TYR A 370 -10.43 -6.47 -14.37
C TYR A 370 -9.25 -6.27 -13.42
N LEU A 371 -8.78 -7.39 -12.85
CA LEU A 371 -7.43 -7.55 -12.29
C LEU A 371 -7.15 -9.00 -11.85
N PHE A 372 -8.16 -9.87 -11.84
CA PHE A 372 -7.96 -11.31 -11.65
C PHE A 372 -7.95 -12.06 -12.98
N GLY A 373 -6.76 -12.24 -13.54
CA GLY A 373 -6.44 -13.45 -14.28
C GLY A 373 -6.24 -14.64 -13.33
N LEU A 374 -7.14 -14.81 -12.35
CA LEU A 374 -7.20 -16.01 -11.52
C LEU A 374 -8.18 -16.97 -12.19
N GLU A 375 -7.69 -17.75 -13.14
CA GLU A 375 -8.17 -19.13 -13.18
C GLU A 375 -7.63 -19.77 -11.89
N HIS A 376 -8.51 -20.01 -10.92
CA HIS A 376 -8.21 -20.92 -9.83
C HIS A 376 -7.70 -22.24 -10.44
N PRO A 377 -6.49 -22.73 -10.09
CA PRO A 377 -6.15 -24.10 -10.36
C PRO A 377 -7.20 -24.98 -9.68
N ARG A 378 -7.83 -25.87 -10.45
CA ARG A 378 -8.92 -26.76 -10.01
C ARG A 378 -8.50 -27.84 -8.98
N ASP A 379 -7.36 -27.70 -8.30
CA ASP A 379 -6.91 -28.67 -7.31
C ASP A 379 -6.22 -28.01 -6.12
N ASN A 380 -7.03 -27.59 -5.15
CA ASN A 380 -6.58 -27.31 -3.78
C ASN A 380 -6.90 -28.52 -2.87
N ARG A 381 -6.32 -29.68 -3.17
CA ARG A 381 -6.33 -30.83 -2.24
C ARG A 381 -5.09 -30.97 -1.37
N SER A 382 -4.03 -30.20 -1.62
CA SER A 382 -2.76 -30.40 -0.89
C SER A 382 -2.57 -29.55 0.37
N PHE A 383 -3.59 -28.80 0.83
CA PHE A 383 -3.47 -27.95 2.02
C PHE A 383 -3.86 -28.65 3.35
N TYR A 384 -4.31 -29.91 3.32
CA TYR A 384 -4.79 -30.63 4.52
C TYR A 384 -4.11 -31.98 4.81
N ASP A 385 -3.17 -32.47 3.99
CA ASP A 385 -2.62 -33.82 4.16
C ASP A 385 -1.45 -33.96 5.17
N ASN A 386 -1.09 -32.90 5.91
CA ASN A 386 -0.03 -32.95 6.92
C ASN A 386 -0.47 -33.02 8.39
N TYR A 387 -1.76 -33.23 8.68
CA TYR A 387 -2.24 -33.57 10.01
C TYR A 387 -2.83 -34.99 10.04
N LYS A 388 -1.96 -35.97 10.29
CA LYS A 388 -2.40 -37.33 10.66
C LYS A 388 -2.72 -37.37 12.15
N GLY A 389 -3.95 -37.79 12.45
CA GLY A 389 -4.27 -38.46 13.71
C GLY A 389 -5.40 -37.83 14.50
N GLU A 390 -6.65 -38.15 14.14
CA GLU A 390 -7.61 -38.85 15.01
C GLU A 390 -8.98 -38.92 14.31
N ALA A 391 -9.56 -40.12 14.32
CA ALA A 391 -10.79 -40.45 13.61
C ALA A 391 -12.02 -40.19 14.49
N LEU A 392 -13.04 -39.49 13.97
CA LEU A 392 -14.40 -39.49 14.52
C LEU A 392 -15.44 -39.47 13.37
N PRO A 393 -16.69 -39.93 13.65
CA PRO A 393 -17.38 -40.85 12.75
C PRO A 393 -18.31 -40.20 11.71
N VAL A 394 -18.47 -40.97 10.65
CA VAL A 394 -19.31 -40.76 9.46
C VAL A 394 -20.80 -40.67 9.83
N GLY A 395 -21.48 -39.65 9.30
CA GLY A 395 -22.94 -39.64 9.22
C GLY A 395 -23.48 -38.33 8.65
N LEU A 396 -23.79 -38.31 7.35
CA LEU A 396 -25.06 -37.83 6.76
C LEU A 396 -24.95 -37.73 5.23
N ALA A 397 -26.00 -38.21 4.55
CA ALA A 397 -26.12 -38.41 3.11
C ALA A 397 -26.35 -37.10 2.33
N PRO A 398 -26.06 -37.05 1.01
CA PRO A 398 -26.21 -35.84 0.21
C PRO A 398 -27.66 -35.60 -0.25
N HIS A 399 -28.16 -34.39 -0.04
CA HIS A 399 -29.43 -33.91 -0.61
C HIS A 399 -29.28 -33.55 -2.10
N THR A 400 -30.17 -34.11 -2.91
CA THR A 400 -30.38 -33.81 -4.33
C THR A 400 -30.93 -32.39 -4.54
N TRP A 401 -30.30 -31.62 -5.42
CA TRP A 401 -30.82 -30.33 -5.89
C TRP A 401 -31.81 -30.52 -7.04
N ASP A 402 -33.03 -30.06 -6.83
CA ASP A 402 -34.09 -29.94 -7.85
C ASP A 402 -33.87 -28.69 -8.72
N ARG A 403 -34.03 -28.84 -10.04
CA ARG A 403 -33.92 -27.79 -11.06
C ARG A 403 -35.31 -27.45 -11.59
N SER A 404 -36.05 -26.60 -10.89
CA SER A 404 -37.13 -25.83 -11.53
C SER A 404 -37.45 -24.56 -10.76
N GLY A 405 -36.86 -23.45 -11.20
CA GLY A 405 -37.20 -22.11 -10.73
C GLY A 405 -36.60 -21.06 -11.65
N SER A 406 -37.36 -20.64 -12.67
CA SER A 406 -36.95 -19.53 -13.54
C SER A 406 -36.93 -18.23 -12.74
N ILE A 407 -35.74 -17.69 -12.47
CA ILE A 407 -35.58 -16.37 -11.88
C ILE A 407 -35.66 -15.32 -12.99
N ASN A 408 -36.55 -14.35 -12.78
CA ASN A 408 -36.79 -13.20 -13.63
C ASN A 408 -35.51 -12.38 -13.89
N ASP A 409 -35.48 -11.82 -15.09
CA ASP A 409 -34.47 -10.96 -15.70
C ASP A 409 -33.75 -9.98 -14.73
N PRO A 410 -32.45 -10.18 -14.42
CA PRO A 410 -31.66 -9.30 -13.57
C PRO A 410 -31.36 -7.92 -14.20
N ALA A 411 -31.69 -7.68 -15.48
CA ALA A 411 -31.46 -6.39 -16.11
C ALA A 411 -32.41 -5.30 -15.60
N ARG A 412 -33.61 -5.66 -15.12
CA ARG A 412 -34.64 -4.68 -14.73
C ARG A 412 -34.43 -4.04 -13.35
N LEU A 413 -33.69 -4.70 -12.46
CA LEU A 413 -33.37 -4.18 -11.12
C LEU A 413 -32.18 -3.19 -11.10
N THR A 414 -31.45 -3.04 -12.21
CA THR A 414 -30.24 -2.20 -12.25
C THR A 414 -30.46 -0.73 -12.61
N GLN A 415 -31.64 -0.33 -13.09
CA GLN A 415 -31.88 1.03 -13.59
C GLN A 415 -32.58 1.99 -12.62
N GLN A 416 -33.20 1.49 -11.54
CA GLN A 416 -34.15 2.32 -10.77
C GLN A 416 -33.61 2.88 -9.43
N GLU A 417 -32.39 2.53 -8.99
CA GLU A 417 -31.97 2.83 -7.61
C GLU A 417 -30.75 3.74 -7.44
N SER A 418 -30.02 4.11 -8.50
CA SER A 418 -29.00 5.16 -8.38
C SER A 418 -29.63 6.52 -8.68
N GLY A 419 -30.18 7.20 -7.67
CA GLY A 419 -30.77 8.54 -7.80
C GLY A 419 -29.79 9.66 -8.24
N VAL A 420 -28.59 9.30 -8.71
CA VAL A 420 -27.59 10.23 -9.22
C VAL A 420 -27.79 10.39 -10.73
N ALA A 421 -28.22 11.57 -11.16
CA ALA A 421 -28.34 11.88 -12.58
C ALA A 421 -26.99 11.67 -13.29
N ALA A 422 -27.02 11.03 -14.46
CA ALA A 422 -25.87 10.89 -15.33
C ALA A 422 -25.25 12.27 -15.60
N GLY A 423 -23.93 12.41 -15.40
CA GLY A 423 -23.22 13.66 -15.59
C GLY A 423 -23.05 14.52 -14.32
N THR A 424 -23.51 14.07 -13.15
CA THR A 424 -23.29 14.76 -11.87
C THR A 424 -21.81 14.74 -11.51
N VAL A 425 -21.25 15.91 -11.16
CA VAL A 425 -19.86 16.01 -10.73
C VAL A 425 -19.80 15.72 -9.23
N VAL A 426 -19.06 14.69 -8.82
CA VAL A 426 -18.75 14.45 -7.39
C VAL A 426 -17.32 14.90 -7.15
N PRO A 427 -17.09 16.15 -6.71
CA PRO A 427 -15.74 16.59 -6.46
C PRO A 427 -15.20 15.93 -5.19
N TYR A 428 -13.98 15.37 -5.28
CA TYR A 428 -13.21 14.98 -4.11
C TYR A 428 -12.21 16.10 -3.81
N GLU A 429 -12.00 16.42 -2.53
CA GLU A 429 -10.83 17.17 -2.08
C GLU A 429 -9.95 16.25 -1.25
N VAL A 430 -8.76 15.95 -1.77
CA VAL A 430 -7.74 15.14 -1.09
C VAL A 430 -6.78 16.08 -0.39
N ARG A 431 -6.66 15.93 0.92
CA ARG A 431 -5.81 16.73 1.81
C ARG A 431 -4.75 15.84 2.43
N MET A 432 -3.51 16.29 2.34
CA MET A 432 -2.42 15.80 3.16
C MET A 432 -2.40 16.65 4.43
N VAL A 433 -2.47 16.00 5.58
CA VAL A 433 -2.48 16.63 6.89
C VAL A 433 -1.23 16.19 7.65
N GLU A 434 -0.61 17.13 8.34
CA GLU A 434 0.70 16.95 8.99
C GLU A 434 0.66 17.45 10.42
N TRP A 435 1.29 16.69 11.31
CA TRP A 435 1.54 17.09 12.69
C TRP A 435 2.71 18.06 12.76
N ARG A 436 2.50 19.19 13.42
CA ARG A 436 3.54 20.19 13.68
C ARG A 436 3.15 21.00 14.91
N ASP A 437 4.12 21.36 15.75
CA ASP A 437 3.91 22.31 16.86
C ASP A 437 2.71 21.97 17.78
N GLY A 438 2.44 20.67 17.98
CA GLY A 438 1.37 20.19 18.85
C GLY A 438 -0.03 20.08 18.21
N GLY A 439 -0.16 20.24 16.89
CA GLY A 439 -1.44 20.13 16.20
C GLY A 439 -1.34 19.66 14.75
N PHE A 440 -2.50 19.38 14.13
CA PHE A 440 -2.59 18.94 12.74
C PHE A 440 -2.95 20.08 11.78
N TYR A 441 -2.20 20.21 10.69
CA TYR A 441 -2.35 21.26 9.68
C TYR A 441 -2.44 20.69 8.27
N ILE A 442 -3.25 21.31 7.42
CA ILE A 442 -3.32 20.94 5.99
C ILE A 442 -2.02 21.38 5.31
N ARG A 443 -1.13 20.42 5.05
CA ARG A 443 0.11 20.65 4.32
C ARG A 443 -0.14 20.92 2.84
N LYS A 444 -1.06 20.16 2.23
CA LYS A 444 -1.35 20.24 0.80
C LYS A 444 -2.76 19.75 0.50
N ALA A 445 -3.41 20.36 -0.49
CA ALA A 445 -4.71 19.89 -0.98
C ALA A 445 -4.74 19.80 -2.52
N LYS A 446 -5.54 18.86 -3.03
CA LYS A 446 -5.84 18.71 -4.46
C LYS A 446 -7.31 18.37 -4.65
N ARG A 447 -7.93 18.94 -5.68
CA ARG A 447 -9.32 18.67 -6.06
C ARG A 447 -9.39 17.79 -7.30
N VAL A 448 -10.29 16.82 -7.29
CA VAL A 448 -10.66 16.01 -8.46
C VAL A 448 -11.95 16.59 -9.05
N PRO A 449 -11.92 17.25 -10.22
CA PRO A 449 -13.14 17.51 -10.97
C PRO A 449 -13.56 16.20 -11.66
N TYR A 450 -14.46 15.43 -11.05
CA TYR A 450 -14.94 14.18 -11.65
C TYR A 450 -16.40 14.30 -12.07
N ARG A 451 -16.67 14.15 -13.37
CA ARG A 451 -18.02 14.03 -13.91
C ARG A 451 -18.39 12.54 -13.97
N PHE A 452 -19.32 12.10 -13.13
CA PHE A 452 -19.77 10.71 -13.11
C PHE A 452 -20.54 10.39 -14.40
N ASP A 453 -20.06 9.41 -15.16
CA ASP A 453 -20.75 8.85 -16.32
C ASP A 453 -21.20 7.40 -16.01
N PRO A 454 -22.46 7.20 -15.59
CA PRO A 454 -22.98 5.88 -15.24
C PRO A 454 -23.03 4.93 -16.46
N THR A 455 -22.97 5.43 -17.69
CA THR A 455 -23.07 4.61 -18.90
C THR A 455 -21.75 3.89 -19.25
N SER A 456 -20.63 4.39 -18.74
CA SER A 456 -19.29 3.86 -19.04
C SER A 456 -19.01 2.50 -18.38
N PHE A 457 -19.78 2.12 -17.35
CA PHE A 457 -19.54 0.91 -16.56
C PHE A 457 -20.40 -0.30 -16.95
N ASN A 458 -21.52 -0.11 -17.66
CA ASN A 458 -22.46 -1.20 -17.99
C ASN A 458 -22.22 -1.89 -19.34
N ARG A 459 -21.28 -1.43 -20.18
CA ARG A 459 -21.00 -2.02 -21.49
C ARG A 459 -19.67 -2.77 -21.49
N ARG A 460 -19.69 -4.08 -21.20
CA ARG A 460 -18.94 -5.16 -21.89
C ARG A 460 -18.69 -6.36 -20.97
N ARG A 461 -19.33 -7.49 -21.28
CA ARG A 461 -18.77 -8.83 -21.11
C ARG A 461 -18.43 -9.31 -22.53
N HIS A 462 -17.15 -9.43 -22.87
CA HIS A 462 -16.72 -10.18 -24.06
C HIS A 462 -15.76 -11.29 -23.58
N PRO A 463 -15.94 -12.54 -24.04
CA PRO A 463 -15.00 -13.60 -23.73
C PRO A 463 -13.73 -13.43 -24.57
N LEU A 464 -12.57 -13.38 -23.91
CA LEU A 464 -11.26 -13.48 -24.55
C LEU A 464 -10.86 -14.96 -24.58
N ASN A 465 -11.07 -15.61 -25.73
CA ASN A 465 -10.30 -16.76 -26.17
C ASN A 465 -10.00 -16.56 -27.66
N ALA A 466 -8.79 -16.94 -28.08
CA ALA A 466 -8.22 -16.88 -29.43
C ALA A 466 -7.29 -15.68 -29.72
N TYR A 467 -6.01 -15.84 -29.37
CA TYR A 467 -4.92 -15.45 -30.26
C TYR A 467 -3.94 -16.63 -30.36
N GLY A 468 -4.06 -17.38 -31.45
CA GLY A 468 -3.01 -18.28 -31.91
C GLY A 468 -1.80 -17.48 -32.39
N LEU A 469 -0.62 -18.05 -32.19
CA LEU A 469 0.66 -17.54 -32.67
C LEU A 469 0.63 -17.38 -34.21
N PRO A 470 1.10 -16.27 -34.79
CA PRO A 470 1.33 -16.21 -36.23
C PRO A 470 2.63 -16.96 -36.54
N THR A 471 2.51 -17.99 -37.38
CA THR A 471 3.65 -18.58 -38.09
C THR A 471 4.25 -17.56 -39.05
N SER A 472 5.57 -17.66 -39.22
CA SER A 472 6.39 -16.94 -40.19
C SER A 472 5.77 -16.90 -41.58
N ASP A 473 5.66 -15.70 -42.18
CA ASP A 473 6.13 -15.39 -43.54
C ASP A 473 5.69 -13.98 -43.99
N GLY A 474 6.58 -13.26 -44.67
CA GLY A 474 6.23 -12.14 -45.56
C GLY A 474 6.43 -10.72 -45.02
N TRP A 475 7.67 -10.23 -45.02
CA TRP A 475 7.93 -8.78 -45.02
C TRP A 475 7.83 -8.23 -46.44
N THR A 476 6.93 -7.27 -46.67
CA THR A 476 6.98 -6.39 -47.84
C THR A 476 7.23 -4.96 -47.39
N VAL A 477 8.36 -4.41 -47.81
CA VAL A 477 8.77 -3.02 -47.59
C VAL A 477 8.17 -2.16 -48.70
N THR A 478 7.47 -1.09 -48.34
CA THR A 478 7.24 0.04 -49.25
C THR A 478 7.82 1.31 -48.64
N LYS A 479 8.86 1.84 -49.31
CA LYS A 479 9.37 3.20 -49.18
C LYS A 479 8.43 4.17 -49.89
N ASP A 480 8.25 5.36 -49.32
CA ASP A 480 8.11 6.68 -49.98
C ASP A 480 7.49 7.69 -49.01
N THR A 481 7.74 9.01 -49.01
CA THR A 481 8.78 9.91 -49.53
C THR A 481 8.67 11.24 -48.74
N LYS A 482 9.67 12.10 -48.89
CA LYS A 482 9.90 13.41 -48.25
C LYS A 482 8.80 14.48 -48.49
N ALA A 483 8.67 15.42 -47.56
CA ALA A 483 8.59 16.87 -47.88
C ALA A 483 8.99 17.75 -46.67
N ARG A 484 9.91 18.70 -46.92
CA ARG A 484 10.29 19.83 -46.05
C ARG A 484 9.62 21.10 -46.55
N VAL A 485 9.11 21.95 -45.65
CA VAL A 485 8.99 23.43 -45.73
C VAL A 485 8.84 23.86 -44.25
N GLY A 486 9.44 24.87 -43.63
CA GLY A 486 10.08 26.14 -44.00
C GLY A 486 9.67 27.13 -42.90
N VAL A 487 10.65 27.77 -42.24
CA VAL A 487 10.51 28.67 -41.07
C VAL A 487 9.85 30.02 -41.47
N PRO A 488 9.39 30.90 -40.55
CA PRO A 488 10.32 31.82 -39.88
C PRO A 488 10.05 32.10 -38.38
N VAL A 489 11.16 32.41 -37.72
CA VAL A 489 11.32 33.00 -36.39
C VAL A 489 10.92 34.47 -36.45
N THR A 490 10.22 34.96 -35.43
CA THR A 490 10.28 36.37 -35.03
C THR A 490 10.44 36.48 -33.51
N SER A 491 11.42 37.32 -33.15
CA SER A 491 11.86 37.74 -31.83
C SER A 491 11.13 39.01 -31.39
N ALA A 492 10.86 39.16 -30.09
CA ALA A 492 10.91 40.46 -29.40
C ALA A 492 11.06 40.28 -27.87
N LEU A 493 12.09 40.92 -27.34
CA LEU A 493 12.38 41.28 -25.94
C LEU A 493 11.32 42.32 -25.47
N SER A 494 11.02 42.61 -24.20
CA SER A 494 11.85 42.82 -23.00
C SER A 494 10.94 43.02 -21.75
N PRO A 495 11.49 43.18 -20.52
CA PRO A 495 10.87 42.75 -19.26
C PRO A 495 10.20 43.87 -18.44
N THR A 496 9.49 43.49 -17.37
CA THR A 496 9.16 44.40 -16.26
C THR A 496 9.57 43.78 -14.92
N VAL A 497 10.50 44.47 -14.28
CA VAL A 497 11.00 44.27 -12.91
C VAL A 497 10.00 44.88 -11.94
N TRP A 498 9.72 44.20 -10.83
CA TRP A 498 9.23 44.81 -9.60
C TRP A 498 9.99 44.20 -8.43
N VAL A 499 10.75 45.06 -7.74
CA VAL A 499 11.32 44.82 -6.41
C VAL A 499 10.99 46.07 -5.61
N ASP A 500 10.33 45.89 -4.47
CA ASP A 500 10.55 46.72 -3.28
C ASP A 500 10.14 45.93 -2.03
N PRO A 501 11.08 45.61 -1.13
CA PRO A 501 10.80 45.15 0.22
C PRO A 501 11.32 46.17 1.24
N THR A 502 10.45 46.97 1.84
CA THR A 502 10.75 47.63 3.13
C THR A 502 9.49 47.98 3.90
N VAL A 503 9.26 47.34 5.06
CA VAL A 503 8.88 48.03 6.31
C VAL A 503 9.43 47.22 7.48
N ALA A 504 10.20 47.92 8.31
CA ALA A 504 10.83 47.46 9.53
C ALA A 504 9.84 47.35 10.70
N HIS A 505 10.04 46.38 11.59
CA HIS A 505 9.71 46.55 13.00
C HIS A 505 10.87 46.09 13.88
N LYS A 506 11.31 47.02 14.72
CA LYS A 506 12.31 46.88 15.78
C LYS A 506 11.72 46.11 16.97
N GLY A 507 12.61 45.35 17.62
CA GLY A 507 12.75 45.38 19.08
C GLY A 507 12.35 44.10 19.80
N MET A 508 13.33 43.33 20.24
CA MET A 508 13.52 43.01 21.66
C MET A 508 14.87 42.30 21.86
N ASP A 509 15.71 42.92 22.67
CA ASP A 509 16.90 42.33 23.28
C ASP A 509 16.49 41.19 24.22
N VAL A 510 17.13 40.04 24.08
CA VAL A 510 17.35 39.13 25.22
C VAL A 510 18.78 38.60 25.13
N ASP A 511 19.51 38.95 26.17
CA ASP A 511 20.88 38.58 26.49
C ASP A 511 20.96 37.10 26.92
N THR A 512 22.20 36.60 26.98
CA THR A 512 22.69 35.40 27.68
C THR A 512 22.97 34.07 26.93
N ALA A 513 24.11 33.52 27.35
CA ALA A 513 24.60 32.14 27.34
C ALA A 513 25.58 31.70 26.21
N LYS A 514 26.86 31.81 26.56
CA LYS A 514 28.00 31.06 26.00
C LYS A 514 27.77 29.55 26.10
N PRO A 515 28.22 28.72 25.15
CA PRO A 515 28.29 27.28 25.34
C PRO A 515 29.54 26.89 26.12
N MET A 516 29.34 26.17 27.23
CA MET A 516 30.36 25.46 27.99
C MET A 516 30.81 24.19 27.25
N ALA A 517 32.11 23.94 27.29
CA ALA A 517 32.77 22.76 26.77
C ALA A 517 32.25 21.46 27.42
N GLN A 518 32.06 20.43 26.60
CA GLN A 518 31.84 19.06 27.06
C GLN A 518 33.16 18.46 27.53
N GLU A 519 33.23 18.20 28.83
CA GLU A 519 34.31 17.46 29.48
C GLU A 519 34.03 15.95 29.34
N LYS A 520 34.96 15.23 28.72
CA LYS A 520 34.93 13.76 28.60
C LYS A 520 35.22 13.14 29.97
N ALA A 521 34.24 12.45 30.54
CA ALA A 521 34.47 11.55 31.66
C ALA A 521 35.21 10.30 31.16
N VAL A 522 36.46 10.14 31.61
CA VAL A 522 37.24 8.91 31.55
C VAL A 522 36.95 8.15 32.84
N THR A 523 36.23 7.03 32.76
CA THR A 523 36.09 6.10 33.88
C THR A 523 37.20 5.06 33.81
N ASN A 524 38.20 5.20 34.66
CA ASN A 524 39.16 4.15 35.00
C ASN A 524 38.48 3.13 35.92
N ALA A 525 38.48 1.86 35.53
CA ALA A 525 38.10 0.75 36.40
C ALA A 525 38.95 -0.48 36.07
N GLU A 526 40.23 -0.47 36.46
CA GLU A 526 41.06 -1.67 36.54
C GLU A 526 42.07 -1.52 37.68
N ALA A 527 41.80 -2.15 38.82
CA ALA A 527 42.81 -2.67 39.75
C ALA A 527 42.08 -3.38 40.90
N GLU A 528 42.03 -4.72 40.84
CA GLU A 528 42.17 -5.62 42.00
C GLU A 528 41.95 -7.06 41.52
N ASN A 529 43.06 -7.79 41.25
CA ASN A 529 43.24 -9.20 41.59
C ASN A 529 44.53 -9.75 40.96
N GLN A 530 45.59 -9.85 41.76
CA GLN A 530 46.57 -10.95 41.67
C GLN A 530 47.04 -11.32 43.07
N VAL A 531 46.65 -12.53 43.49
CA VAL A 531 47.60 -13.55 43.93
C VAL A 531 47.94 -14.38 42.69
#